data_AF-A0A9Q3GJU3-F1
#
_entry.id   AF-A0A9Q3GJU3-F1
#
_cell.length_a   1.000
_cell.length_b   1.000
_cell.length_c   1.000
_cell.angle_alpha   90.00
_cell.angle_beta   90.00
_cell.angle_gamma   90.00
#
_symmetry.space_group_name_H-M   'P 1'
#
loop_
_entity.id
_entity.type
_entity.pdbx_description
1 polymer ?
#
loop_
_entity_poly.entity_id
_entity_poly.type
_entity_poly.pdbx_seq_one_letter_code
_entity_poly.pdbx_strand_id
1 'polypeptide(L)' 'MLRKNTTAFAIGKEPLGKIRGHDIELYLDVERPYPPMLRRPPYPESLETTKEIYKHIKEILEWMSSGR' A
#
# COMPACT_ATOMS: atom_id res chain seq x y z
N MET A 1 -8.54 -19.10 22.34
CA MET A 1 -8.00 -19.06 20.96
C MET A 1 -7.17 -17.81 20.70
N LEU A 2 -7.71 -16.58 20.83
CA LEU A 2 -6.97 -15.33 20.56
C LEU A 2 -5.62 -15.19 21.32
N ARG A 3 -5.57 -15.48 22.62
CA ARG A 3 -4.34 -15.37 23.42
C ARG A 3 -3.24 -16.38 23.05
N LYS A 4 -3.60 -17.49 22.39
CA LYS A 4 -2.66 -18.57 22.04
C LYS A 4 -2.04 -18.37 20.64
N ASN A 5 -2.76 -17.72 19.73
CA ASN A 5 -2.36 -17.54 18.34
C ASN A 5 -2.26 -16.05 17.99
N THR A 6 -1.61 -15.25 18.84
CA THR A 6 -1.56 -13.78 18.71
C THR A 6 -0.94 -13.30 17.40
N THR A 7 -0.05 -14.10 16.80
CA THR A 7 0.61 -13.83 15.52
C THR A 7 -0.23 -14.18 14.29
N ALA A 8 -1.37 -14.87 14.47
CA ALA A 8 -2.29 -15.23 13.40
C ALA A 8 -3.36 -14.16 13.16
N PHE A 9 -3.44 -13.14 14.03
CA PHE A 9 -4.38 -12.04 13.92
C PHE A 9 -3.62 -10.76 13.64
N ALA A 10 -4.16 -9.93 12.73
CA ALA A 10 -3.65 -8.59 12.48
C ALA A 10 -3.96 -7.67 13.67
N ILE A 11 -3.21 -7.85 14.76
CA ILE A 11 -3.18 -6.91 15.87
C ILE A 11 -2.29 -5.77 15.38
N GLY A 12 -2.77 -4.51 15.40
CA GLY A 12 -2.13 -3.33 14.78
C GLY A 12 -0.75 -2.92 15.30
N LYS A 13 0.00 -3.85 15.91
CA LYS A 13 1.40 -3.73 16.31
C LYS A 13 2.37 -4.40 15.33
N GLU A 14 1.90 -5.30 14.46
CA GLU A 14 2.74 -5.98 13.48
C GLU A 14 2.82 -5.17 12.18
N PRO A 15 4.01 -5.05 11.55
CA PRO A 15 4.15 -4.32 10.28
C PRO A 15 3.43 -5.07 9.15
N LEU A 16 2.81 -4.31 8.23
CA LEU A 16 2.35 -4.85 6.95
C LEU A 16 3.56 -5.36 6.15
N GLY A 17 3.40 -6.50 5.47
CA GLY A 17 4.47 -7.09 4.65
C GLY A 17 5.34 -8.15 5.36
N LYS A 18 4.91 -8.69 6.50
CA LYS A 18 5.61 -9.81 7.18
C LYS A 18 5.71 -11.07 6.30
N ILE A 19 4.81 -11.24 5.33
CA ILE A 19 4.82 -12.33 4.36
C ILE A 19 5.81 -12.00 3.24
N ARG A 20 6.82 -12.83 3.07
CA ARG A 20 7.86 -12.69 2.03
C ARG A 20 7.64 -13.69 0.89
N GLY A 21 8.17 -13.41 -0.29
CA GLY A 21 8.18 -14.33 -1.44
C GLY A 21 6.85 -14.42 -2.20
N HIS A 22 5.94 -13.46 -2.01
CA HIS A 22 4.70 -13.31 -2.77
C HIS A 22 4.77 -12.08 -3.67
N ASP A 23 5.91 -11.90 -4.31
CA ASP A 23 6.13 -10.81 -5.25
C ASP A 23 5.34 -11.09 -6.54
N ILE A 24 4.72 -10.06 -7.10
CA ILE A 24 3.90 -10.18 -8.31
C ILE A 24 4.64 -9.50 -9.45
N GLU A 25 4.88 -10.25 -10.53
CA GLU A 25 5.35 -9.70 -11.80
C GLU A 25 4.14 -9.21 -12.60
N LEU A 26 4.10 -7.89 -12.87
CA LEU A 26 3.05 -7.24 -13.64
C LEU A 26 3.60 -6.82 -14.99
N TYR A 27 2.98 -7.31 -16.07
CA TYR A 27 3.30 -6.95 -17.44
C TYR A 27 2.15 -6.17 -18.06
N LEU A 28 2.48 -5.18 -18.88
CA LEU A 28 1.50 -4.48 -19.71
C LEU A 28 1.45 -5.16 -21.07
N ASP A 29 0.24 -5.49 -21.52
CA ASP A 29 0.02 -6.04 -22.87
C ASP A 29 0.14 -4.99 -23.99
N VAL A 30 0.54 -3.76 -23.63
CA VAL A 30 0.60 -2.62 -24.54
C VAL A 30 1.94 -1.91 -24.42
N GLU A 31 2.48 -1.53 -25.57
CA GLU A 31 3.69 -0.72 -25.65
C GLU A 31 3.37 0.78 -25.66
N ARG A 32 4.41 1.61 -25.50
CA ARG A 32 4.24 3.06 -25.57
C ARG A 32 3.84 3.47 -27.01
N PRO A 33 2.94 4.46 -27.19
CA PRO A 33 2.36 5.32 -26.15
C PRO A 33 1.20 4.65 -25.40
N TYR A 34 1.26 4.66 -24.06
CA TYR A 34 0.25 4.03 -23.22
C TYR A 34 -1.16 4.58 -23.47
N PRO A 35 -2.23 3.79 -23.28
CA PRO A 35 -3.61 4.26 -23.41
C PRO A 35 -3.85 5.57 -22.66
N PRO A 36 -4.64 6.53 -23.19
CA PRO A 36 -4.92 7.80 -22.52
C PRO A 36 -5.47 7.64 -21.10
N MET A 37 -6.16 6.53 -20.83
CA MET A 37 -6.68 6.20 -19.50
C MET A 37 -5.58 6.06 -18.44
N LEU A 38 -4.39 5.58 -18.81
CA LEU A 38 -3.23 5.49 -17.91
C LEU A 38 -2.47 6.81 -17.76
N ARG A 39 -2.81 7.82 -18.58
CA ARG A 39 -2.18 9.15 -18.56
C ARG A 39 -3.04 10.21 -17.86
N ARG A 40 -4.18 9.81 -17.28
CA ARG A 40 -5.08 10.75 -16.60
C ARG A 40 -4.41 11.25 -15.32
N PRO A 41 -4.41 12.58 -15.08
CA PRO A 41 -4.00 13.09 -13.77
C PRO A 41 -4.96 12.54 -12.70
N PRO A 42 -4.49 12.43 -11.44
CA PRO A 42 -5.39 12.14 -10.33
C PRO A 42 -6.49 13.20 -10.27
N TYR A 43 -7.68 12.80 -9.83
CA TYR A 43 -8.79 13.71 -9.65
C TYR A 43 -8.44 14.74 -8.56
N PRO A 44 -8.86 16.02 -8.69
CA PRO A 44 -8.62 17.01 -7.64
C PRO A 44 -9.33 16.60 -6.36
N GLU A 45 -8.55 16.47 -5.29
CA GLU A 45 -9.02 16.14 -3.95
C GLU A 45 -9.24 17.39 -3.11
N SER A 46 -10.08 17.29 -2.07
CA SER A 46 -10.22 18.37 -1.09
C SER A 46 -8.96 18.52 -0.24
N LEU A 47 -8.72 19.72 0.32
CA LEU A 47 -7.59 19.96 1.22
C LEU A 47 -7.61 19.06 2.46
N GLU A 48 -8.81 18.76 2.96
CA GLU A 48 -9.02 17.88 4.11
C GLU A 48 -8.71 16.42 3.75
N THR A 49 -9.28 15.93 2.64
CA THR A 49 -9.01 14.58 2.15
C THR A 49 -7.52 14.37 1.90
N THR A 50 -6.87 15.35 1.28
CA THR A 50 -5.44 15.31 0.99
C THR A 50 -4.61 15.14 2.27
N LYS A 51 -4.94 15.86 3.35
CA LYS A 51 -4.22 15.75 4.64
C LYS A 51 -4.33 14.36 5.24
N GLU A 52 -5.53 13.77 5.25
CA GLU A 52 -5.73 12.42 5.80
C GLU A 52 -5.05 11.35 4.93
N ILE A 53 -5.09 11.50 3.60
CA ILE A 53 -4.33 10.63 2.68
C ILE A 53 -2.83 10.69 3.00
N TYR A 54 -2.27 11.89 3.18
CA TYR A 54 -0.85 12.04 3.51
C TYR A 54 -0.47 11.39 4.83
N LYS A 55 -1.34 11.48 5.85
CA LYS A 55 -1.14 10.81 7.13
C LYS A 55 -1.03 9.28 6.95
N HIS A 56 -1.95 8.67 6.21
CA HIS A 56 -1.93 7.23 5.96
C HIS A 56 -0.78 6.79 5.07
N ILE A 57 -0.40 7.58 4.06
CA ILE A 57 0.79 7.31 3.25
C ILE A 57 2.04 7.27 4.14
N LYS A 58 2.17 8.21 5.08
CA LYS A 58 3.29 8.25 6.02
C LYS A 58 3.32 7.00 6.91
N GLU A 59 2.18 6.59 7.47
CA GLU A 59 2.06 5.36 8.27
C GLU A 59 2.56 4.12 7.48
N ILE A 60 2.14 4.01 6.21
CA ILE A 60 2.55 2.89 5.32
C ILE A 60 4.06 2.93 5.05
N LEU A 61 4.64 4.11 4.77
CA LEU A 61 6.08 4.26 4.52
C LEU A 61 6.93 3.91 5.75
N GLU A 62 6.48 4.31 6.94
CA GLU A 62 7.14 3.97 8.21
C GLU A 62 7.11 2.46 8.47
N TRP A 63 5.98 1.79 8.17
CA TRP A 63 5.86 0.33 8.29
C TRP A 63 6.78 -0.42 7.32
N MET A 64 6.84 0.01 6.05
CA MET A 64 7.73 -0.58 5.05
C MET A 64 9.22 -0.39 5.39
N SER A 65 9.57 0.73 6.05
CA SER A 65 10.95 1.01 6.45
C SER A 65 11.37 0.24 7.69
N SER A 66 10.45 0.00 8.61
CA SER A 66 10.70 -0.74 9.87
C SER A 66 10.75 -2.27 9.68
N GLY A 67 10.33 -2.77 8.52
CA GLY A 67 10.31 -4.20 8.17
C GLY A 67 11.51 -4.70 7.36
N ARG A 68 12.52 -3.85 7.11
CA ARG A 68 13.78 -4.21 6.45
C ARG A 68 14.91 -4.47 7.45
#